data_AF-A0A956JEA9-F1
#
_entry.id   AF-A0A956JEA9-F1
#
_cell.length_a   1.000
_cell.length_b   1.000
_cell.length_c   1.000
_cell.angle_alpha   90.00
_cell.angle_beta   90.00
_cell.angle_gamma   90.00
#
_symmetry.space_group_name_H-M   'P 1'
#
loop_
_entity.id
_entity.type
_entity.pdbx_description
1 polymer ?
#
loop_
_entity_poly.entity_id
_entity_poly.type
_entity_poly.pdbx_seq_one_letter_code
_entity_poly.pdbx_strand_id
1 'polypeptide(L)'
;MDLPFPLLDPDAPSAYPWAEVAARPWAREMASCPQDPEHHAEGDVWTHTVMVCEALAALPAWRALPADERAIVFAACLLHDVAKPMCTRVVDGRIRQPGHSVKGDIMARGMLWRADVDPTAREAITALIRYHQVPFFCIDENDPIRRIAQVSMRARCDHLALVNRADALGRICAAKERLLDNVELFLELAREQGCLGGPFPFPSAHTRYSYFHAPSRDPSVAAYDDTRCEVVMMAGLPGSGKDRWIARNVDLPVVSLDAIRSEIGAPPTGDQGPVLQVARDRAREHLRAAQPFVWNATNLTREIRGRLLDLFTNYGARVRIVYVESPHRALLKQNREREPGARVPEAVIERMTRRWEIPDPTEAHRVDWVFEG
;
A
#
# COMPACT_ATOMS: atom_id res chain seq x y z
N MET A 1 13.36 14.79 5.37
CA MET A 1 12.14 14.35 4.69
C MET A 1 11.22 15.55 4.65
N ASP A 2 10.86 16.01 3.46
CA ASP A 2 10.00 17.19 3.30
C ASP A 2 8.56 16.72 3.17
N LEU A 3 7.79 16.82 4.26
CA LEU A 3 6.37 16.53 4.23
C LEU A 3 5.58 17.77 3.82
N PRO A 4 4.39 17.60 3.22
CA PRO A 4 3.56 18.75 2.86
C PRO A 4 2.98 19.48 4.07
N PHE A 5 3.29 19.08 5.30
CA PHE A 5 2.84 19.66 6.57
C PHE A 5 4.02 19.74 7.57
N PRO A 6 3.96 20.64 8.56
CA PRO A 6 4.98 20.74 9.61
C PRO A 6 5.19 19.41 10.33
N LEU A 7 6.42 19.14 10.77
CA LEU A 7 6.72 18.01 11.64
C LEU A 7 6.51 18.40 13.09
N LEU A 8 6.01 17.47 13.91
CA LEU A 8 5.93 17.66 15.34
C LEU A 8 7.33 17.60 15.96
N ASP A 9 7.71 18.71 16.59
CA ASP A 9 8.95 18.79 17.38
C ASP A 9 8.73 18.06 18.71
N PRO A 10 9.46 16.95 18.99
CA PRO A 10 9.34 16.26 20.26
C PRO A 10 9.63 17.18 21.46
N ASP A 11 10.53 18.16 21.32
CA ASP A 11 10.97 19.01 22.42
C ASP A 11 10.08 20.24 22.61
N ALA A 12 9.21 20.53 21.66
CA ALA A 12 8.22 21.62 21.73
C ALA A 12 6.85 21.21 21.14
N PRO A 13 6.19 20.15 21.63
CA PRO A 13 4.96 19.62 21.03
C PRO A 13 3.80 20.64 21.07
N SER A 14 3.76 21.49 22.11
CA SER A 14 2.76 22.56 22.25
C SER A 14 2.91 23.69 21.21
N ALA A 15 4.04 23.78 20.52
CA ALA A 15 4.27 24.76 19.46
C ALA A 15 3.79 24.29 18.08
N TYR A 16 3.29 23.05 17.97
CA TYR A 16 2.81 22.52 16.70
C TYR A 16 1.61 23.34 16.18
N PRO A 17 1.61 23.78 14.91
CA PRO A 17 0.63 24.73 14.39
C PRO A 17 -0.70 24.03 14.02
N TRP A 18 -1.41 23.49 15.01
CA TRP A 18 -2.66 22.75 14.82
C TRP A 18 -3.71 23.52 14.01
N ALA A 19 -3.81 24.84 14.22
CA ALA A 19 -4.76 25.69 13.48
C ALA A 19 -4.44 25.74 11.96
N GLU A 20 -3.16 25.76 11.59
CA GLU A 20 -2.75 25.74 10.17
C GLU A 20 -3.10 24.39 9.54
N VAL A 21 -2.80 23.28 10.23
CA VAL A 21 -3.08 21.94 9.71
C VAL A 21 -4.58 21.67 9.64
N ALA A 22 -5.35 22.10 10.64
CA ALA A 22 -6.80 22.02 10.66
C ALA A 22 -7.48 22.81 9.53
N ALA A 23 -6.82 23.83 8.98
CA ALA A 23 -7.34 24.60 7.84
C ALA A 23 -7.26 23.82 6.51
N ARG A 24 -6.57 22.68 6.45
CA ARG A 24 -6.44 21.87 5.24
C ARG A 24 -7.76 21.17 4.91
N PRO A 25 -8.11 20.98 3.62
CA PRO A 25 -9.39 20.39 3.23
C PRO A 25 -9.66 19.02 3.87
N TRP A 26 -8.68 18.12 3.87
CA TRP A 26 -8.82 16.78 4.45
C TRP A 26 -9.00 16.81 5.98
N ALA A 27 -8.36 17.76 6.69
CA ALA A 27 -8.52 17.91 8.14
C ALA A 27 -9.91 18.47 8.50
N ARG A 28 -10.45 19.40 7.70
CA ARG A 28 -11.82 19.92 7.87
C ARG A 28 -12.87 18.82 7.67
N GLU A 29 -12.66 17.91 6.73
CA GLU A 29 -13.53 16.75 6.53
C GLU A 29 -13.48 15.80 7.73
N MET A 30 -12.29 15.57 8.31
CA MET A 30 -12.13 14.79 9.55
C MET A 30 -12.85 15.46 10.73
N ALA A 31 -12.73 16.78 10.88
CA ALA A 31 -13.39 17.54 11.95
C ALA A 31 -14.92 17.51 11.86
N SER A 32 -15.44 17.32 10.64
CA SER A 32 -16.88 17.20 10.39
C SER A 32 -17.38 15.76 10.49
N CYS A 33 -16.49 14.78 10.71
CA CYS A 33 -16.83 13.37 10.72
C CYS A 33 -17.00 12.88 12.17
N PRO A 34 -18.23 12.54 12.61
CA PRO A 34 -18.45 11.99 13.93
C PRO A 34 -17.91 10.55 14.04
N GLN A 35 -17.60 10.14 15.27
CA GLN A 35 -17.19 8.79 15.61
C GLN A 35 -18.19 8.12 16.57
N ASP A 36 -18.05 6.81 16.75
CA ASP A 36 -18.91 6.06 17.66
C ASP A 36 -18.63 6.46 19.13
N PRO A 37 -19.61 7.00 19.88
CA PRO A 37 -19.37 7.53 21.22
C PRO A 37 -18.88 6.50 22.25
N GLU A 38 -19.07 5.20 22.01
CA GLU A 38 -18.57 4.15 22.91
C GLU A 38 -17.07 3.90 22.72
N HIS A 39 -16.61 3.97 21.48
CA HIS A 39 -15.21 3.73 21.12
C HIS A 39 -14.37 5.01 21.05
N HIS A 40 -15.03 6.16 20.89
CA HIS A 40 -14.46 7.47 20.65
C HIS A 40 -15.31 8.56 21.32
N ALA A 41 -15.34 8.59 22.66
CA ALA A 41 -16.10 9.58 23.41
C ALA A 41 -15.58 11.03 23.23
N GLU A 42 -14.38 11.20 22.65
CA GLU A 42 -13.81 12.48 22.23
C GLU A 42 -14.55 13.16 21.06
N GLY A 43 -15.44 12.44 20.36
CA GLY A 43 -16.36 13.03 19.39
C GLY A 43 -16.00 12.77 17.93
N ASP A 44 -15.19 13.63 17.33
CA ASP A 44 -14.89 13.61 15.89
C ASP A 44 -13.49 13.06 15.55
N VAL A 45 -13.28 12.77 14.27
CA VAL A 45 -12.03 12.16 13.78
C VAL A 45 -10.83 13.08 13.92
N TRP A 46 -10.99 14.39 13.75
CA TRP A 46 -9.88 15.34 13.87
C TRP A 46 -9.45 15.53 15.31
N THR A 47 -10.41 15.71 16.23
CA THR A 47 -10.14 15.78 17.67
C THR A 47 -9.37 14.56 18.14
N HIS A 48 -9.82 13.35 17.74
CA HIS A 48 -9.08 12.12 18.01
C HIS A 48 -7.67 12.14 17.44
N THR A 49 -7.50 12.52 16.16
CA THR A 49 -6.18 12.56 15.50
C THR A 49 -5.19 13.49 16.22
N VAL A 50 -5.65 14.65 16.71
CA VAL A 50 -4.82 15.56 17.53
C VAL A 50 -4.37 14.86 18.81
N MET A 51 -5.30 14.24 19.54
CA MET A 51 -5.00 13.50 20.77
C MET A 51 -4.02 12.35 20.54
N VAL A 52 -4.12 11.64 19.41
CA VAL A 52 -3.17 10.58 19.01
C VAL A 52 -1.76 11.14 18.82
N CYS A 53 -1.62 12.26 18.10
CA CYS A 53 -0.32 12.89 17.89
C CYS A 53 0.29 13.47 19.17
N GLU A 54 -0.53 14.01 20.08
CA GLU A 54 -0.09 14.46 21.40
C GLU A 54 0.37 13.27 22.26
N ALA A 55 -0.37 12.17 22.25
CA ALA A 55 0.03 10.93 22.91
C ALA A 55 1.34 10.39 22.34
N LEU A 56 1.52 10.40 21.02
CA LEU A 56 2.77 10.00 20.35
C LEU A 56 3.95 10.84 20.84
N ALA A 57 3.78 12.16 20.95
CA ALA A 57 4.84 13.07 21.39
C ALA A 57 5.35 12.79 22.82
N ALA A 58 4.47 12.22 23.66
CA ALA A 58 4.80 11.79 25.02
C ALA A 58 5.49 10.42 25.10
N LEU A 59 5.50 9.62 24.02
CA LEU A 59 6.10 8.28 24.03
C LEU A 59 7.63 8.34 23.97
N PRO A 60 8.37 7.85 24.99
CA PRO A 60 9.83 7.83 24.97
C PRO A 60 10.40 7.06 23.78
N ALA A 61 9.74 5.94 23.41
CA ALA A 61 10.14 5.11 22.29
C ALA A 61 10.09 5.85 20.94
N TRP A 62 9.08 6.71 20.72
CA TRP A 62 9.05 7.56 19.51
C TRP A 62 10.11 8.64 19.55
N ARG A 63 10.29 9.33 20.70
CA ARG A 63 11.32 10.37 20.85
C ARG A 63 12.74 9.84 20.58
N ALA A 64 12.99 8.59 20.96
CA ALA A 64 14.27 7.91 20.75
C ALA A 64 14.55 7.48 19.30
N LEU A 65 13.54 7.46 18.42
CA LEU A 65 13.75 7.12 17.01
C LEU A 65 14.61 8.17 16.29
N PRO A 66 15.34 7.78 15.23
CA PRO A 66 15.94 8.72 14.28
C PRO A 66 14.90 9.72 13.71
N ALA A 67 15.35 10.92 13.35
CA ALA A 67 14.45 12.02 12.95
C ALA A 67 13.56 11.69 11.73
N ASP A 68 14.11 10.96 10.78
CA ASP A 68 13.45 10.41 9.60
C ASP A 68 12.41 9.34 9.95
N GLU A 69 12.72 8.41 10.86
CA GLU A 69 11.74 7.44 11.36
C GLU A 69 10.63 8.12 12.19
N ARG A 70 10.97 9.13 13.00
CA ARG A 70 9.96 9.93 13.72
C ARG A 70 8.98 10.60 12.78
N ALA A 71 9.49 11.16 11.67
CA ALA A 71 8.65 11.80 10.65
C ALA A 71 7.68 10.81 10.00
N ILE A 72 8.12 9.57 9.72
CA ILE A 72 7.28 8.51 9.17
C ILE A 72 6.14 8.16 10.14
N VAL A 73 6.47 7.85 11.40
CA VAL A 73 5.48 7.46 12.41
C VAL A 73 4.51 8.60 12.70
N PHE A 74 5.01 9.83 12.81
CA PHE A 74 4.18 11.03 13.01
C PHE A 74 3.21 11.25 11.85
N ALA A 75 3.69 11.18 10.61
CA ALA A 75 2.85 11.34 9.42
C ALA A 75 1.77 10.24 9.33
N ALA A 76 2.11 9.01 9.72
CA ALA A 76 1.14 7.93 9.80
C ALA A 76 0.08 8.20 10.87
N CYS A 77 0.43 8.65 12.08
CA CYS A 77 -0.53 9.05 13.11
C CYS A 77 -1.46 10.18 12.63
N LEU A 78 -0.91 11.22 12.00
CA LEU A 78 -1.68 12.36 11.50
C LEU A 78 -2.70 11.97 10.41
N LEU A 79 -2.42 10.91 9.65
CA LEU A 79 -3.21 10.50 8.47
C LEU A 79 -3.91 9.15 8.62
N HIS A 80 -3.77 8.43 9.74
CA HIS A 80 -4.24 7.03 9.89
C HIS A 80 -5.74 6.88 9.57
N ASP A 81 -6.52 7.89 9.92
CA ASP A 81 -7.97 7.95 9.77
C ASP A 81 -8.45 8.93 8.68
N VAL A 82 -7.55 9.42 7.81
CA VAL A 82 -7.87 10.45 6.80
C VAL A 82 -9.04 10.07 5.88
N ALA A 83 -9.30 8.77 5.68
CA ALA A 83 -10.38 8.27 4.85
C ALA A 83 -11.67 7.91 5.60
N LYS A 84 -11.74 8.05 6.94
CA LYS A 84 -12.98 7.85 7.70
C LYS A 84 -14.15 8.66 7.12
N PRO A 85 -14.02 9.97 6.79
CA PRO A 85 -15.13 10.77 6.24
C PRO A 85 -15.83 10.14 5.04
N MET A 86 -15.10 9.54 4.10
CA MET A 86 -15.68 8.89 2.91
C MET A 86 -16.11 7.42 3.11
N CYS A 87 -15.90 6.88 4.31
CA CYS A 87 -16.25 5.51 4.69
C CYS A 87 -17.36 5.43 5.73
N THR A 88 -17.68 6.55 6.38
CA THR A 88 -18.68 6.63 7.45
C THR A 88 -20.06 6.22 6.98
N ARG A 89 -20.65 5.29 7.72
CA ARG A 89 -22.01 4.78 7.57
C ARG A 89 -22.61 4.60 8.95
N VAL A 90 -23.93 4.79 9.05
CA VAL A 90 -24.70 4.42 10.24
C VAL A 90 -25.34 3.07 9.99
N VAL A 91 -25.01 2.09 10.83
CA VAL A 91 -25.54 0.72 10.77
C VAL A 91 -26.05 0.37 12.17
N ASP A 92 -27.33 0.03 12.28
CA ASP A 92 -28.00 -0.30 13.56
C ASP A 92 -27.80 0.76 14.65
N GLY A 93 -27.87 2.04 14.26
CA GLY A 93 -27.69 3.18 15.16
C GLY A 93 -26.23 3.43 15.58
N ARG A 94 -25.27 2.64 15.10
CA ARG A 94 -23.84 2.76 15.38
C ARG A 94 -23.09 3.35 14.20
N ILE A 95 -22.08 4.16 14.49
CA ILE A 95 -21.21 4.75 13.47
C ILE A 95 -20.11 3.75 13.14
N ARG A 96 -19.94 3.43 11.85
CA ARG A 96 -18.96 2.46 11.35
C ARG A 96 -18.25 3.03 10.11
N GLN A 97 -16.96 2.70 9.95
CA GLN A 97 -16.14 3.12 8.81
C GLN A 97 -15.44 1.93 8.13
N PRO A 98 -16.17 0.95 7.57
CA PRO A 98 -15.57 -0.23 6.97
C PRO A 98 -14.63 0.12 5.80
N GLY A 99 -13.40 -0.41 5.84
CA GLY A 99 -12.40 -0.25 4.78
C GLY A 99 -11.68 1.11 4.76
N HIS A 100 -11.81 1.93 5.81
CA HIS A 100 -11.12 3.23 5.88
C HIS A 100 -9.60 3.09 5.85
N SER A 101 -9.00 2.06 6.45
CA SER A 101 -7.55 1.89 6.46
C SER A 101 -6.99 1.69 5.04
N VAL A 102 -7.66 0.86 4.22
CA VAL A 102 -7.28 0.63 2.81
C VAL A 102 -7.45 1.90 1.97
N LYS A 103 -8.59 2.60 2.12
CA LYS A 103 -8.81 3.86 1.39
C LYS A 103 -7.89 4.98 1.88
N GLY A 104 -7.53 4.96 3.17
CA GLY A 104 -6.60 5.89 3.81
C GLY A 104 -5.20 5.75 3.22
N ASP A 105 -4.74 4.51 3.02
CA ASP A 105 -3.45 4.27 2.35
C ASP A 105 -3.42 4.88 0.94
N ILE A 106 -4.48 4.69 0.16
CA ILE A 106 -4.56 5.16 -1.23
C ILE A 106 -4.63 6.68 -1.26
N MET A 107 -5.44 7.28 -0.38
CA MET A 107 -5.59 8.73 -0.27
C MET A 107 -4.28 9.39 0.16
N ALA A 108 -3.63 8.86 1.20
CA ALA A 108 -2.34 9.36 1.68
C ALA A 108 -1.25 9.21 0.61
N ARG A 109 -1.20 8.08 -0.12
CA ARG A 109 -0.25 7.88 -1.23
C ARG A 109 -0.39 8.97 -2.28
N GLY A 110 -1.62 9.26 -2.72
CA GLY A 110 -1.88 10.32 -3.70
C GLY A 110 -1.49 11.70 -3.19
N MET A 111 -1.75 12.02 -1.91
CA MET A 111 -1.37 13.29 -1.30
C MET A 111 0.14 13.48 -1.25
N LEU A 112 0.86 12.47 -0.77
CA LEU A 112 2.30 12.49 -0.57
C LEU A 112 3.07 12.43 -1.91
N TRP A 113 2.56 11.69 -2.90
CA TRP A 113 3.12 11.68 -4.25
C TRP A 113 2.98 13.04 -4.95
N ARG A 114 1.83 13.73 -4.80
CA ARG A 114 1.66 15.09 -5.33
C ARG A 114 2.56 16.12 -4.64
N ALA A 115 2.95 15.84 -3.40
CA ALA A 115 3.88 16.64 -2.61
C ALA A 115 5.36 16.27 -2.85
N ASP A 116 5.66 15.34 -3.76
CA ASP A 116 7.02 14.90 -4.09
C ASP A 116 7.78 14.30 -2.90
N VAL A 117 7.04 13.69 -1.96
CA VAL A 117 7.64 12.95 -0.85
C VAL A 117 8.36 11.72 -1.40
N ASP A 118 9.57 11.50 -0.89
CA ASP A 118 10.41 10.34 -1.22
C ASP A 118 9.57 9.03 -1.25
N PRO A 119 9.63 8.23 -2.31
CA PRO A 119 8.77 7.06 -2.45
C PRO A 119 8.96 6.01 -1.36
N THR A 120 10.17 5.83 -0.83
CA THR A 120 10.43 4.87 0.26
C THR A 120 9.77 5.34 1.55
N ALA A 121 9.94 6.61 1.92
CA ALA A 121 9.26 7.23 3.04
C ALA A 121 7.74 7.19 2.91
N ARG A 122 7.23 7.55 1.72
CA ARG A 122 5.79 7.53 1.42
C ARG A 122 5.20 6.14 1.59
N GLU A 123 5.84 5.10 1.06
CA GLU A 123 5.30 3.75 1.17
C GLU A 123 5.38 3.21 2.60
N ALA A 124 6.37 3.62 3.40
CA ALA A 124 6.40 3.33 4.83
C ALA A 124 5.19 3.97 5.54
N ILE A 125 4.93 5.27 5.31
CA ILE A 125 3.76 5.98 5.89
C ILE A 125 2.45 5.29 5.48
N THR A 126 2.26 5.01 4.19
CA THR A 126 1.00 4.41 3.72
C THR A 126 0.82 2.97 4.19
N ALA A 127 1.90 2.20 4.36
CA ALA A 127 1.82 0.87 4.95
C ALA A 127 1.38 0.93 6.42
N LEU A 128 1.90 1.88 7.21
CA LEU A 128 1.46 2.10 8.58
C LEU A 128 -0.03 2.47 8.64
N ILE A 129 -0.49 3.37 7.77
CA ILE A 129 -1.92 3.74 7.66
C ILE A 129 -2.77 2.52 7.29
N ARG A 130 -2.33 1.72 6.32
CA ARG A 130 -3.08 0.54 5.83
C ARG A 130 -3.33 -0.47 6.95
N TYR A 131 -2.31 -0.72 7.77
CA TYR A 131 -2.33 -1.76 8.79
C TYR A 131 -2.56 -1.21 10.19
N HIS A 132 -2.88 0.08 10.35
CA HIS A 132 -2.88 0.73 11.67
C HIS A 132 -3.76 0.02 12.68
N GLN A 133 -4.86 -0.65 12.29
CA GLN A 133 -5.73 -1.37 13.22
C GLN A 133 -5.25 -2.78 13.57
N VAL A 134 -4.28 -3.33 12.84
CA VAL A 134 -3.91 -4.75 12.97
C VAL A 134 -3.44 -5.11 14.39
N PRO A 135 -2.57 -4.34 15.06
CA PRO A 135 -2.08 -4.74 16.37
C PRO A 135 -3.19 -4.83 17.44
N PHE A 136 -4.30 -4.10 17.29
CA PHE A 136 -5.46 -4.24 18.19
C PHE A 136 -6.15 -5.59 18.13
N PHE A 137 -6.07 -6.31 17.01
CA PHE A 137 -6.90 -7.49 16.76
C PHE A 137 -6.11 -8.74 16.37
N CYS A 138 -4.86 -8.59 15.92
CA CYS A 138 -4.09 -9.65 15.29
C CYS A 138 -3.99 -10.93 16.12
N ILE A 139 -3.86 -10.80 17.44
CA ILE A 139 -3.60 -11.90 18.37
C ILE A 139 -4.85 -12.76 18.57
N ASP A 140 -6.02 -12.14 18.39
CA ASP A 140 -7.33 -12.79 18.46
C ASP A 140 -7.72 -13.41 17.09
N GLU A 141 -6.92 -13.24 16.03
CA GLU A 141 -7.17 -13.85 14.71
C GLU A 141 -6.82 -15.35 14.71
N ASN A 142 -7.41 -16.12 13.77
CA ASN A 142 -7.17 -17.57 13.65
C ASN A 142 -5.71 -17.92 13.30
N ASP A 143 -5.00 -17.05 12.58
CA ASP A 143 -3.62 -17.27 12.14
C ASP A 143 -2.79 -15.97 12.32
N PRO A 144 -2.44 -15.65 13.58
CA PRO A 144 -1.75 -14.40 13.92
C PRO A 144 -0.34 -14.35 13.31
N ILE A 145 0.33 -15.50 13.17
CA ILE A 145 1.67 -15.59 12.58
C ILE A 145 1.60 -15.21 11.11
N ARG A 146 0.66 -15.76 10.34
CA ARG A 146 0.47 -15.39 8.93
C ARG A 146 0.13 -13.93 8.76
N ARG A 147 -0.68 -13.39 9.67
CA ARG A 147 -1.08 -11.98 9.67
C ARG A 147 0.13 -11.06 9.89
N ILE A 148 0.95 -11.34 10.90
CA ILE A 148 2.19 -10.58 11.15
C ILE A 148 3.18 -10.74 10.00
N ALA A 149 3.36 -11.95 9.48
CA ALA A 149 4.22 -12.18 8.32
C ALA A 149 3.77 -11.32 7.13
N GLN A 150 2.47 -11.24 6.86
CA GLN A 150 1.91 -10.36 5.81
C GLN A 150 2.23 -8.88 6.07
N VAL A 151 1.99 -8.39 7.28
CA VAL A 151 2.23 -6.98 7.65
C VAL A 151 3.71 -6.63 7.52
N SER A 152 4.60 -7.48 8.04
CA SER A 152 6.05 -7.26 8.04
C SER A 152 6.65 -7.12 6.64
N MET A 153 5.99 -7.65 5.60
CA MET A 153 6.42 -7.47 4.21
C MET A 153 6.28 -6.03 3.70
N ARG A 154 5.55 -5.16 4.41
CA ARG A 154 5.27 -3.77 4.01
C ARG A 154 5.54 -2.73 5.09
N ALA A 155 5.32 -3.06 6.35
CA ALA A 155 5.48 -2.16 7.48
C ALA A 155 6.40 -2.78 8.52
N ARG A 156 7.26 -1.96 9.14
CA ARG A 156 7.97 -2.41 10.33
C ARG A 156 6.97 -2.54 11.49
N CYS A 157 6.99 -3.69 12.15
CA CYS A 157 6.05 -3.97 13.24
C CYS A 157 6.29 -3.07 14.46
N ASP A 158 7.54 -2.67 14.74
CA ASP A 158 7.86 -1.71 15.80
C ASP A 158 7.25 -0.32 15.55
N HIS A 159 7.35 0.21 14.34
CA HIS A 159 6.71 1.47 13.94
C HIS A 159 5.19 1.37 13.98
N LEU A 160 4.63 0.25 13.51
CA LEU A 160 3.19 0.02 13.53
C LEU A 160 2.64 -0.02 14.95
N ALA A 161 3.36 -0.66 15.87
CA ALA A 161 3.00 -0.68 17.29
C ALA A 161 3.05 0.71 17.92
N LEU A 162 3.99 1.59 17.53
CA LEU A 162 4.01 2.98 18.01
C LEU A 162 2.78 3.77 17.56
N VAL A 163 2.40 3.65 16.28
CA VAL A 163 1.18 4.27 15.74
C VAL A 163 -0.03 3.78 16.54
N ASN A 164 -0.12 2.47 16.76
CA ASN A 164 -1.28 1.85 17.39
C ASN A 164 -1.34 2.12 18.92
N ARG A 165 -0.19 2.23 19.58
CA ARG A 165 -0.09 2.66 20.99
C ARG A 165 -0.54 4.11 21.16
N ALA A 166 -0.08 5.00 20.28
CA ALA A 166 -0.52 6.40 20.28
C ALA A 166 -2.03 6.50 20.01
N ASP A 167 -2.55 5.70 19.07
CA ASP A 167 -3.98 5.60 18.77
C ASP A 167 -4.78 5.19 20.03
N ALA A 168 -4.42 4.09 20.68
CA ALA A 168 -5.09 3.66 21.92
C ALA A 168 -5.03 4.70 23.05
N LEU A 169 -3.89 5.36 23.25
CA LEU A 169 -3.72 6.38 24.28
C LEU A 169 -4.59 7.61 24.00
N GLY A 170 -4.71 8.01 22.73
CA GLY A 170 -5.53 9.13 22.26
C GLY A 170 -7.04 8.86 22.21
N ARG A 171 -7.51 7.64 22.50
CA ARG A 171 -8.95 7.31 22.58
C ARG A 171 -9.54 7.61 23.96
N ILE A 172 -10.80 8.02 24.01
CA ILE A 172 -11.60 8.00 25.25
C ILE A 172 -12.60 6.85 25.15
N CYS A 173 -12.26 5.69 25.73
CA CYS A 173 -13.12 4.51 25.77
C CYS A 173 -12.77 3.58 26.96
N ALA A 174 -13.70 2.69 27.32
CA ALA A 174 -13.50 1.73 28.41
C ALA A 174 -12.50 0.59 28.07
N ALA A 175 -12.30 0.29 26.79
CA ALA A 175 -11.47 -0.83 26.34
C ALA A 175 -9.97 -0.48 26.19
N LYS A 176 -9.53 0.71 26.62
CA LYS A 176 -8.18 1.22 26.38
C LYS A 176 -7.07 0.27 26.83
N GLU A 177 -7.16 -0.30 28.02
CA GLU A 177 -6.15 -1.21 28.57
C GLU A 177 -6.00 -2.47 27.70
N ARG A 178 -7.12 -3.10 27.32
CA ARG A 178 -7.11 -4.25 26.41
C ARG A 178 -6.44 -3.93 25.07
N LEU A 179 -6.67 -2.74 24.51
CA LEU A 179 -6.03 -2.34 23.26
C LEU A 179 -4.51 -2.26 23.43
N LEU A 180 -4.03 -1.71 24.54
CA LEU A 180 -2.61 -1.60 24.85
C LEU A 180 -1.98 -2.99 25.08
N ASP A 181 -2.67 -3.88 25.80
CA ASP A 181 -2.20 -5.26 26.01
C ASP A 181 -2.05 -6.00 24.68
N ASN A 182 -3.03 -5.86 23.78
CA ASN A 182 -2.95 -6.44 22.44
C ASN A 182 -1.76 -5.86 21.64
N VAL A 183 -1.48 -4.56 21.72
CA VAL A 183 -0.29 -3.98 21.08
C VAL A 183 1.01 -4.61 21.60
N GLU A 184 1.14 -4.84 22.90
CA GLU A 184 2.33 -5.48 23.47
C GLU A 184 2.44 -6.96 23.03
N LEU A 185 1.33 -7.70 23.02
CA LEU A 185 1.31 -9.07 22.53
C LEU A 185 1.69 -9.17 21.04
N PHE A 186 1.25 -8.21 20.22
CA PHE A 186 1.67 -8.10 18.82
C PHE A 186 3.18 -7.86 18.70
N LEU A 187 3.76 -7.00 19.53
CA LEU A 187 5.20 -6.75 19.56
C LEU A 187 6.01 -7.99 19.94
N GLU A 188 5.59 -8.70 20.98
CA GLU A 188 6.23 -9.95 21.40
C GLU A 188 6.17 -11.00 20.30
N LEU A 189 5.00 -11.19 19.68
CA LEU A 189 4.87 -12.14 18.58
C LEU A 189 5.74 -11.74 17.38
N ALA A 190 5.77 -10.47 16.99
CA ALA A 190 6.65 -10.02 15.90
C ALA A 190 8.14 -10.23 16.21
N ARG A 191 8.54 -10.08 17.47
CA ARG A 191 9.92 -10.36 17.92
C ARG A 191 10.24 -11.85 17.87
N GLU A 192 9.35 -12.70 18.37
CA GLU A 192 9.49 -14.16 18.33
C GLU A 192 9.62 -14.68 16.89
N GLN A 193 8.83 -14.11 15.98
CA GLN A 193 8.86 -14.44 14.55
C GLN A 193 10.01 -13.76 13.78
N GLY A 194 10.88 -13.00 14.45
CA GLY A 194 12.05 -12.36 13.84
C GLY A 194 11.72 -11.25 12.83
N CYS A 195 10.55 -10.60 12.95
CA CYS A 195 10.03 -9.63 11.99
C CYS A 195 9.64 -8.28 12.62
N LEU A 196 10.20 -7.98 13.79
CA LEU A 196 9.92 -6.73 14.51
C LEU A 196 10.35 -5.47 13.71
N GLY A 197 11.61 -5.44 13.25
CA GLY A 197 12.19 -4.31 12.51
C GLY A 197 12.32 -4.54 11.01
N GLY A 198 11.86 -5.67 10.49
CA GLY A 198 12.05 -6.08 9.10
C GLY A 198 11.08 -7.19 8.67
N PRO A 199 11.13 -7.60 7.39
CA PRO A 199 10.22 -8.60 6.87
C PRO A 199 10.45 -9.97 7.49
N PHE A 200 9.38 -10.76 7.59
CA PHE A 200 9.46 -12.16 8.01
C PHE A 200 10.51 -12.94 7.20
N PRO A 201 11.41 -13.69 7.85
CA PRO A 201 12.59 -14.28 7.23
C PRO A 201 12.26 -15.60 6.51
N PHE A 202 11.51 -15.54 5.41
CA PHE A 202 11.23 -16.72 4.60
C PHE A 202 12.51 -17.31 3.98
N PRO A 203 12.66 -18.65 3.91
CA PRO A 203 13.83 -19.31 3.33
C PRO A 203 14.12 -18.91 1.87
N SER A 204 13.07 -18.60 1.11
CA SER A 204 13.21 -18.14 -0.28
C SER A 204 12.00 -17.33 -0.72
N ALA A 205 12.15 -16.62 -1.83
CA ALA A 205 11.06 -15.86 -2.46
C ALA A 205 9.92 -16.77 -2.94
N HIS A 206 10.23 -18.00 -3.37
CA HIS A 206 9.23 -18.99 -3.73
C HIS A 206 8.50 -19.50 -2.48
N THR A 207 9.22 -19.80 -1.39
CA THR A 207 8.59 -20.18 -0.11
C THR A 207 7.63 -19.11 0.42
N ARG A 208 8.03 -17.83 0.35
CA ARG A 208 7.15 -16.70 0.68
C ARG A 208 5.88 -16.70 -0.18
N TYR A 209 6.03 -16.80 -1.50
CA TYR A 209 4.90 -16.83 -2.42
C TYR A 209 3.95 -18.01 -2.11
N SER A 210 4.49 -19.23 -2.01
CA SER A 210 3.72 -20.44 -1.69
C SER A 210 3.03 -20.33 -0.34
N TYR A 211 3.70 -19.78 0.68
CA TYR A 211 3.12 -19.58 2.00
C TYR A 211 1.86 -18.73 1.90
N PHE A 212 1.88 -17.59 1.20
CA PHE A 212 0.72 -16.70 1.10
C PHE A 212 -0.41 -17.19 0.18
N HIS A 213 -0.14 -18.14 -0.73
CA HIS A 213 -1.12 -18.61 -1.73
C HIS A 213 -1.58 -20.07 -1.56
N ALA A 214 -0.99 -20.82 -0.64
CA ALA A 214 -1.46 -22.15 -0.25
C ALA A 214 -1.82 -22.18 1.24
N PRO A 215 -2.89 -22.91 1.64
CA PRO A 215 -3.25 -23.06 3.04
C PRO A 215 -2.23 -23.94 3.79
N SER A 216 -2.14 -23.74 5.11
CA SER A 216 -1.54 -24.69 6.07
C SER A 216 -0.11 -25.12 5.75
N ARG A 217 0.76 -24.16 5.45
CA ARG A 217 2.19 -24.40 5.21
C ARG A 217 3.03 -23.82 6.34
N ASP A 218 4.03 -24.55 6.79
CA ASP A 218 5.04 -24.02 7.71
C ASP A 218 5.90 -22.98 6.98
N PRO A 219 5.99 -21.73 7.47
CA PRO A 219 6.75 -20.67 6.80
C PRO A 219 8.28 -20.87 6.86
N SER A 220 8.78 -21.73 7.76
CA SER A 220 10.20 -22.03 7.94
C SER A 220 10.72 -23.13 7.01
N VAL A 221 9.81 -23.95 6.45
CA VAL A 221 10.17 -25.08 5.58
C VAL A 221 10.28 -24.60 4.14
N ALA A 222 11.48 -24.74 3.57
CA ALA A 222 11.73 -24.39 2.18
C ALA A 222 10.78 -25.14 1.23
N ALA A 223 10.06 -24.38 0.40
CA ALA A 223 9.25 -24.92 -0.67
C ALA A 223 10.13 -25.36 -1.86
N TYR A 224 9.86 -26.54 -2.43
CA TYR A 224 10.45 -26.97 -3.68
C TYR A 224 9.96 -26.06 -4.81
N ASP A 225 10.89 -25.43 -5.53
CA ASP A 225 10.60 -24.51 -6.64
C ASP A 225 10.54 -25.31 -7.95
N ASP A 226 9.32 -25.55 -8.43
CA ASP A 226 9.01 -26.29 -9.65
C ASP A 226 8.65 -25.37 -10.83
N THR A 227 8.99 -24.08 -10.72
CA THR A 227 8.64 -23.10 -11.75
C THR A 227 9.38 -23.37 -13.08
N ARG A 228 8.68 -23.14 -14.21
CA ARG A 228 9.12 -23.55 -15.55
C ARG A 228 9.59 -22.39 -16.44
N CYS A 229 9.09 -21.20 -16.20
CA CYS A 229 9.49 -19.97 -16.91
C CYS A 229 9.28 -18.74 -16.02
N GLU A 230 9.85 -17.59 -16.41
CA GLU A 230 9.60 -16.31 -15.74
C GLU A 230 8.64 -15.43 -16.55
N VAL A 231 7.65 -14.84 -15.88
CA VAL A 231 6.80 -13.77 -16.43
C VAL A 231 7.12 -12.47 -15.73
N VAL A 232 7.48 -11.46 -16.51
CA VAL A 232 7.70 -10.10 -16.02
C VAL A 232 6.40 -9.30 -16.18
N MET A 233 5.71 -9.03 -15.08
CA MET A 233 4.48 -8.22 -15.09
C MET A 233 4.80 -6.77 -14.77
N MET A 234 4.56 -5.87 -15.72
CA MET A 234 4.73 -4.44 -15.48
C MET A 234 3.53 -3.87 -14.71
N ALA A 235 3.79 -2.94 -13.81
CA ALA A 235 2.77 -2.15 -13.12
C ALA A 235 3.21 -0.69 -13.03
N GLY A 236 2.26 0.24 -13.13
CA GLY A 236 2.55 1.68 -13.05
C GLY A 236 1.57 2.51 -13.87
N LEU A 237 1.42 3.76 -13.47
CA LEU A 237 0.52 4.72 -14.13
C LEU A 237 0.92 4.95 -15.61
N PRO A 238 -0.02 5.39 -16.47
CA PRO A 238 0.33 5.87 -17.81
C PRO A 238 1.38 6.98 -17.72
N GLY A 239 2.40 6.93 -18.58
CA GLY A 239 3.50 7.89 -18.52
C GLY A 239 4.49 7.66 -17.38
N SER A 240 4.50 6.50 -16.72
CA SER A 240 5.51 6.17 -15.70
C SER A 240 6.82 5.59 -16.24
N GLY A 241 6.99 5.48 -17.56
CA GLY A 241 8.22 4.96 -18.16
C GLY A 241 8.32 3.43 -18.31
N LYS A 242 7.23 2.66 -18.12
CA LYS A 242 7.23 1.19 -18.31
C LYS A 242 7.88 0.73 -19.61
N ASP A 243 7.49 1.30 -20.76
CA ASP A 243 8.04 0.90 -22.07
C ASP A 243 9.55 1.17 -22.17
N ARG A 244 10.00 2.29 -21.60
CA ARG A 244 11.42 2.66 -21.51
C ARG A 244 12.18 1.69 -20.63
N TRP A 245 11.60 1.27 -19.50
CA TRP A 245 12.19 0.27 -18.63
C TRP A 245 12.32 -1.08 -19.35
N ILE A 246 11.27 -1.53 -20.04
CA ILE A 246 11.30 -2.79 -20.82
C ILE A 246 12.45 -2.76 -21.83
N ALA A 247 12.49 -1.74 -22.69
CA ALA A 247 13.48 -1.62 -23.76
C ALA A 247 14.94 -1.57 -23.27
N ARG A 248 15.18 -1.17 -22.01
CA ARG A 248 16.51 -1.08 -21.42
C ARG A 248 16.95 -2.33 -20.65
N ASN A 249 16.00 -3.10 -20.11
CA ASN A 249 16.29 -4.10 -19.08
C ASN A 249 15.98 -5.53 -19.51
N VAL A 250 15.14 -5.75 -20.52
CA VAL A 250 14.72 -7.09 -20.94
C VAL A 250 14.68 -7.21 -22.46
N ASP A 251 15.17 -8.33 -22.97
CA ASP A 251 15.06 -8.73 -24.37
C ASP A 251 14.15 -9.96 -24.45
N LEU A 252 12.84 -9.72 -24.34
CA LEU A 252 11.80 -10.75 -24.23
C LEU A 252 10.58 -10.38 -25.10
N PRO A 253 9.79 -11.36 -25.57
CA PRO A 253 8.50 -11.10 -26.18
C PRO A 253 7.60 -10.27 -25.24
N VAL A 254 6.91 -9.25 -25.78
CA VAL A 254 6.07 -8.34 -24.99
C VAL A 254 4.61 -8.49 -25.40
N VAL A 255 3.77 -8.93 -24.46
CA VAL A 255 2.32 -8.86 -24.55
C VAL A 255 1.88 -7.49 -24.00
N SER A 256 1.75 -6.50 -24.89
CA SER A 256 1.33 -5.13 -24.54
C SER A 256 -0.13 -4.89 -24.89
N LEU A 257 -0.94 -4.52 -23.89
CA LEU A 257 -2.35 -4.18 -24.10
C LEU A 257 -2.51 -2.93 -24.98
N ASP A 258 -1.60 -1.98 -24.88
CA ASP A 258 -1.61 -0.77 -25.70
C ASP A 258 -1.28 -1.10 -27.17
N ALA A 259 -0.30 -1.98 -27.42
CA ALA A 259 0.05 -2.42 -28.77
C ALA A 259 -1.09 -3.24 -29.41
N ILE A 260 -1.69 -4.16 -28.66
CA ILE A 260 -2.84 -4.96 -29.11
C ILE A 260 -4.03 -4.06 -29.43
N ARG A 261 -4.28 -3.04 -28.60
CA ARG A 261 -5.35 -2.06 -28.86
C ARG A 261 -5.17 -1.36 -30.21
N SER A 262 -3.95 -0.93 -30.51
CA SER A 262 -3.61 -0.31 -31.81
C SER A 262 -3.74 -1.30 -32.97
N GLU A 263 -3.31 -2.55 -32.79
CA GLU A 263 -3.38 -3.60 -33.81
C GLU A 263 -4.82 -3.90 -34.25
N ILE A 264 -5.75 -3.99 -33.30
CA ILE A 264 -7.15 -4.33 -33.58
C ILE A 264 -8.07 -3.11 -33.76
N GLY A 265 -7.51 -1.90 -33.75
CA GLY A 265 -8.27 -0.65 -33.89
C GLY A 265 -9.28 -0.36 -32.78
N ALA A 266 -9.08 -0.92 -31.58
CA ALA A 266 -10.03 -0.75 -30.48
C ALA A 266 -9.88 0.64 -29.82
N PRO A 267 -10.98 1.31 -29.45
CA PRO A 267 -10.90 2.61 -28.79
C PRO A 267 -10.26 2.49 -27.38
N PRO A 268 -9.54 3.54 -26.91
CA PRO A 268 -9.01 3.60 -25.53
C PRO A 268 -10.09 3.58 -24.45
N THR A 269 -11.32 3.92 -24.82
CA THR A 269 -12.51 3.96 -23.97
C THR A 269 -13.54 2.96 -24.48
N GLY A 270 -14.27 2.30 -23.57
CA GLY A 270 -15.30 1.33 -23.92
C GLY A 270 -14.90 -0.10 -23.56
N ASP A 271 -15.55 -1.08 -24.19
CA ASP A 271 -15.31 -2.51 -23.91
C ASP A 271 -13.86 -2.91 -24.25
N GLN A 272 -13.11 -3.31 -23.22
CA GLN A 272 -11.73 -3.78 -23.35
C GLN A 272 -11.64 -5.31 -23.43
N GLY A 273 -12.78 -6.02 -23.43
CA GLY A 273 -12.87 -7.48 -23.50
C GLY A 273 -12.08 -8.09 -24.66
N PRO A 274 -12.25 -7.62 -25.91
CA PRO A 274 -11.50 -8.16 -27.05
C PRO A 274 -9.98 -8.01 -26.93
N VAL A 275 -9.49 -6.84 -26.48
CA VAL A 275 -8.06 -6.59 -26.25
C VAL A 275 -7.51 -7.55 -25.19
N LEU A 276 -8.24 -7.71 -24.08
CA LEU A 276 -7.86 -8.62 -23.00
C LEU A 276 -7.84 -10.08 -23.44
N GLN A 277 -8.78 -10.48 -24.31
CA GLN A 277 -8.83 -11.85 -24.83
C GLN A 277 -7.60 -12.16 -25.67
N VAL A 278 -7.27 -11.30 -26.64
CA VAL A 278 -6.07 -11.47 -27.48
C VAL A 278 -4.80 -11.49 -26.62
N ALA A 279 -4.70 -10.59 -25.62
CA ALA A 279 -3.56 -10.56 -24.71
C ALA A 279 -3.41 -11.88 -23.92
N ARG A 280 -4.52 -12.41 -23.39
CA ARG A 280 -4.53 -13.68 -22.67
C ARG A 280 -4.18 -14.87 -23.56
N ASP A 281 -4.61 -14.88 -24.81
CA ASP A 281 -4.31 -15.96 -25.74
C ASP A 281 -2.83 -15.97 -26.12
N ARG A 282 -2.24 -14.80 -26.42
CA ARG A 282 -0.78 -14.67 -26.62
C ARG A 282 0.02 -15.08 -25.37
N ALA A 283 -0.43 -14.67 -24.19
CA ALA A 283 0.21 -15.10 -22.95
C ALA A 283 0.14 -16.63 -22.75
N ARG A 284 -1.00 -17.26 -23.06
CA ARG A 284 -1.14 -18.73 -22.97
C ARG A 284 -0.23 -19.47 -23.95
N GLU A 285 0.00 -18.93 -25.14
CA GLU A 285 0.96 -19.50 -26.10
C GLU A 285 2.36 -19.56 -25.49
N HIS A 286 2.86 -18.44 -24.95
CA HIS A 286 4.16 -18.41 -24.26
C HIS A 286 4.20 -19.33 -23.03
N LEU A 287 3.17 -19.32 -22.19
CA LEU A 287 3.09 -20.14 -20.98
C LEU A 287 3.11 -21.65 -21.30
N ARG A 288 2.37 -22.11 -22.32
CA ARG A 288 2.39 -23.51 -22.75
C ARG A 288 3.76 -23.94 -23.26
N ALA A 289 4.44 -23.05 -23.97
CA ALA A 289 5.80 -23.25 -24.45
C ALA A 289 6.87 -23.10 -23.36
N ALA A 290 6.50 -22.74 -22.12
CA ALA A 290 7.42 -22.35 -21.06
C ALA A 290 8.41 -21.25 -21.50
N GLN A 291 7.98 -20.35 -22.38
CA GLN A 291 8.77 -19.23 -22.88
C GLN A 291 8.62 -18.04 -21.92
N PRO A 292 9.71 -17.41 -21.45
CA PRO A 292 9.64 -16.17 -20.69
C PRO A 292 9.09 -15.02 -21.55
N PHE A 293 8.28 -14.14 -20.94
CA PHE A 293 7.70 -12.99 -21.64
C PHE A 293 7.37 -11.84 -20.67
N VAL A 294 7.12 -10.66 -21.23
CA VAL A 294 6.67 -9.48 -20.49
C VAL A 294 5.17 -9.28 -20.68
N TRP A 295 4.43 -9.12 -19.60
CA TRP A 295 3.06 -8.61 -19.63
C TRP A 295 3.07 -7.11 -19.32
N ASN A 296 2.77 -6.27 -20.31
CA ASN A 296 2.82 -4.82 -20.17
C ASN A 296 1.41 -4.20 -20.16
N ALA A 297 1.02 -3.70 -18.98
CA ALA A 297 -0.20 -2.95 -18.74
C ALA A 297 -0.02 -2.03 -17.52
N THR A 298 -1.05 -1.28 -17.14
CA THR A 298 -1.00 -0.42 -15.96
C THR A 298 -1.06 -1.20 -14.65
N ASN A 299 -1.87 -2.27 -14.58
CA ASN A 299 -1.93 -3.24 -13.46
C ASN A 299 -1.99 -2.58 -12.06
N LEU A 300 -2.86 -1.58 -11.91
CA LEU A 300 -2.87 -0.66 -10.75
C LEU A 300 -3.50 -1.22 -9.48
N THR A 301 -4.39 -2.21 -9.58
CA THR A 301 -5.07 -2.80 -8.42
C THR A 301 -4.58 -4.21 -8.16
N ARG A 302 -4.59 -4.62 -6.89
CA ARG A 302 -4.26 -5.98 -6.47
C ARG A 302 -5.20 -7.00 -7.10
N GLU A 303 -6.48 -6.65 -7.29
CA GLU A 303 -7.46 -7.51 -7.95
C GLU A 303 -7.09 -7.82 -9.41
N ILE A 304 -6.69 -6.81 -10.19
CA ILE A 304 -6.28 -7.00 -11.59
C ILE A 304 -5.03 -7.86 -11.66
N ARG A 305 -4.03 -7.56 -10.81
CA ARG A 305 -2.79 -8.34 -10.73
C ARG A 305 -3.07 -9.78 -10.32
N GLY A 306 -3.90 -10.00 -9.30
CA GLY A 306 -4.28 -11.34 -8.81
C GLY A 306 -4.80 -12.26 -9.91
N ARG A 307 -5.74 -11.79 -10.74
CA ARG A 307 -6.27 -12.60 -11.86
C ARG A 307 -5.20 -12.98 -12.89
N LEU A 308 -4.20 -12.13 -13.10
CA LEU A 308 -3.09 -12.39 -14.01
C LEU A 308 -2.04 -13.31 -13.37
N LEU A 309 -1.75 -13.09 -12.08
CA LEU A 309 -0.89 -13.95 -11.27
C LEU A 309 -1.43 -15.38 -11.30
N ASP A 310 -2.72 -15.58 -11.03
CA ASP A 310 -3.38 -16.89 -11.09
C ASP A 310 -3.24 -17.54 -12.47
N LEU A 311 -3.41 -16.76 -13.55
CA LEU A 311 -3.21 -17.27 -14.91
C LEU A 311 -1.76 -17.76 -15.10
N PHE A 312 -0.77 -17.01 -14.66
CA PHE A 312 0.64 -17.33 -14.89
C PHE A 312 1.09 -18.51 -14.03
N THR A 313 0.73 -18.51 -12.74
CA THR A 313 1.20 -19.51 -11.78
C THR A 313 0.49 -20.85 -11.95
N ASN A 314 -0.75 -20.88 -12.46
CA ASN A 314 -1.41 -22.13 -12.88
C ASN A 314 -0.68 -22.87 -14.03
N TYR A 315 0.16 -22.17 -14.80
CA TYR A 315 1.04 -22.78 -15.81
C TYR A 315 2.46 -23.08 -15.27
N GLY A 316 2.68 -22.91 -13.96
CA GLY A 316 3.99 -23.09 -13.32
C GLY A 316 4.95 -21.93 -13.58
N ALA A 317 4.47 -20.73 -13.90
CA ALA A 317 5.36 -19.59 -14.09
C ALA A 317 5.80 -18.98 -12.76
N ARG A 318 7.09 -18.62 -12.67
CA ARG A 318 7.62 -17.68 -11.69
C ARG A 318 7.22 -16.28 -12.11
N VAL A 319 6.65 -15.48 -11.21
CA VAL A 319 6.23 -14.11 -11.54
C VAL A 319 7.10 -13.07 -10.86
N ARG A 320 7.60 -12.14 -11.66
CA ARG A 320 8.32 -10.92 -11.25
C ARG A 320 7.46 -9.71 -11.58
N ILE A 321 6.96 -9.00 -10.57
CA ILE A 321 6.27 -7.72 -10.78
C ILE A 321 7.31 -6.60 -10.81
N VAL A 322 7.30 -5.79 -11.85
CA VAL A 322 8.14 -4.59 -11.95
C VAL A 322 7.22 -3.38 -11.90
N TYR A 323 7.23 -2.72 -10.75
CA TYR A 323 6.49 -1.50 -10.53
C TYR A 323 7.34 -0.29 -10.91
N VAL A 324 6.90 0.47 -11.91
CA VAL A 324 7.62 1.66 -12.38
C VAL A 324 6.80 2.91 -12.06
N GLU A 325 7.43 3.86 -11.39
CA GLU A 325 6.84 5.12 -10.97
C GLU A 325 7.75 6.29 -11.28
N SER A 326 7.15 7.40 -11.71
CA SER A 326 7.81 8.70 -11.85
C SER A 326 7.19 9.73 -10.89
N PRO A 327 7.94 10.75 -10.46
CA PRO A 327 7.40 11.90 -9.74
C PRO A 327 6.20 12.51 -10.46
N HIS A 328 5.24 13.06 -9.70
CA HIS A 328 3.98 13.58 -10.25
C HIS A 328 4.18 14.53 -11.43
N ARG A 329 5.10 15.50 -11.29
CA ARG A 329 5.39 16.47 -12.36
C ARG A 329 6.02 15.83 -13.59
N ALA A 330 6.96 14.91 -13.38
CA ALA A 330 7.63 14.17 -14.46
C ALA A 330 6.64 13.29 -15.21
N LEU A 331 5.77 12.56 -14.50
CA LEU A 331 4.74 11.71 -15.09
C LEU A 331 3.78 12.51 -15.99
N LEU A 332 3.30 13.67 -15.52
CA LEU A 332 2.41 14.51 -16.32
C LEU A 332 3.14 15.08 -17.56
N LYS A 333 4.40 15.49 -17.43
CA LYS A 333 5.23 15.92 -18.55
C LYS A 333 5.40 14.80 -19.58
N GLN A 334 5.84 13.63 -19.13
CA GLN A 334 6.04 12.45 -19.97
C GLN A 334 4.74 12.06 -20.69
N ASN A 335 3.60 12.11 -20.00
CA ASN A 335 2.31 11.82 -20.61
C ASN A 335 1.90 12.84 -21.70
N ARG A 336 2.21 14.13 -21.53
CA ARG A 336 1.94 15.16 -22.56
C ARG A 336 2.83 15.01 -23.80
N GLU A 337 4.03 14.46 -23.63
CA GLU A 337 5.00 14.24 -24.71
C GLU A 337 4.72 12.97 -25.54
N ARG A 338 3.80 12.10 -25.10
CA ARG A 338 3.40 10.90 -25.87
C ARG A 338 2.77 11.27 -27.21
N GLU A 339 2.76 10.33 -28.16
CA GLU A 339 1.99 10.44 -29.40
C GLU A 339 0.51 10.74 -29.12
N PRO A 340 -0.19 11.58 -29.90
CA PRO A 340 -1.56 12.01 -29.61
C PRO A 340 -2.54 10.88 -29.29
N GLY A 341 -2.45 9.74 -29.98
CA GLY A 341 -3.31 8.56 -29.74
C GLY A 341 -2.98 7.76 -28.48
N ALA A 342 -1.81 7.98 -27.87
CA ALA A 342 -1.36 7.33 -26.64
C ALA A 342 -1.45 8.24 -25.39
N ARG A 343 -1.78 9.53 -25.57
CA ARG A 343 -1.95 10.47 -24.45
C ARG A 343 -3.18 10.10 -23.64
N VAL A 344 -3.01 10.06 -22.32
CA VAL A 344 -4.13 9.84 -21.40
C VAL A 344 -4.53 11.18 -20.78
N PRO A 345 -5.82 11.59 -20.81
CA PRO A 345 -6.24 12.84 -20.17
C PRO A 345 -5.83 12.89 -18.70
N GLU A 346 -5.34 14.04 -18.20
CA GLU A 346 -4.84 14.16 -16.82
C GLU A 346 -5.93 13.81 -15.78
N ALA A 347 -7.20 14.17 -16.05
CA ALA A 347 -8.33 13.77 -15.22
C ALA A 347 -8.55 12.24 -15.15
N VAL A 348 -8.14 11.49 -16.17
CA VAL A 348 -8.17 10.02 -16.14
C VAL A 348 -7.05 9.50 -15.24
N ILE A 349 -5.84 10.06 -15.35
CA ILE A 349 -4.71 9.71 -14.47
C ILE A 349 -5.08 9.99 -13.00
N GLU A 350 -5.67 11.16 -12.72
CA GLU A 350 -6.14 11.51 -11.37
C GLU A 350 -7.26 10.59 -10.85
N ARG A 351 -8.10 10.02 -11.74
CA ARG A 351 -9.05 8.98 -11.31
C ARG A 351 -8.37 7.64 -11.05
N MET A 352 -7.28 7.34 -11.76
CA MET A 352 -6.50 6.11 -11.56
C MET A 352 -5.76 6.13 -10.21
N THR A 353 -5.29 7.30 -9.73
CA THR A 353 -4.63 7.44 -8.41
C THR A 353 -5.56 7.01 -7.26
N ARG A 354 -6.89 7.15 -7.42
CA ARG A 354 -7.89 6.74 -6.42
C ARG A 354 -8.03 5.24 -6.22
N ARG A 355 -7.37 4.42 -7.04
CA ARG A 355 -7.31 2.95 -6.92
C ARG A 355 -5.87 2.44 -7.03
N TRP A 356 -4.91 3.30 -6.73
CA TRP A 356 -3.50 3.02 -6.94
C TRP A 356 -2.93 2.20 -5.78
N GLU A 357 -2.95 0.88 -5.94
CA GLU A 357 -2.38 -0.07 -5.00
C GLU A 357 -1.01 -0.51 -5.49
N ILE A 358 0.04 -0.13 -4.77
CA ILE A 358 1.41 -0.56 -5.08
C ILE A 358 1.57 -2.06 -4.78
N PRO A 359 2.17 -2.84 -5.70
CA PRO A 359 2.38 -4.26 -5.50
C PRO A 359 3.27 -4.51 -4.29
N ASP A 360 2.96 -5.57 -3.55
CA ASP A 360 3.72 -5.96 -2.37
C ASP A 360 4.32 -7.37 -2.49
N PRO A 361 5.35 -7.72 -1.70
CA PRO A 361 6.05 -9.00 -1.81
C PRO A 361 5.19 -10.24 -1.57
N THR A 362 3.98 -10.09 -1.00
CA THR A 362 3.04 -11.19 -0.80
C THR A 362 2.31 -11.57 -2.09
N GLU A 363 2.34 -10.74 -3.13
CA GLU A 363 1.61 -10.98 -4.39
C GLU A 363 2.39 -11.89 -5.37
N ALA A 364 3.72 -11.85 -5.35
CA ALA A 364 4.54 -12.52 -6.36
C ALA A 364 5.87 -13.06 -5.82
N HIS A 365 6.55 -13.86 -6.63
CA HIS A 365 7.87 -14.40 -6.30
C HIS A 365 8.90 -13.30 -6.14
N ARG A 366 8.78 -12.22 -6.92
CA ARG A 366 9.61 -11.03 -6.82
C ARG A 366 8.79 -9.78 -7.14
N VAL A 367 9.04 -8.71 -6.40
CA VAL A 367 8.54 -7.37 -6.70
C VAL A 367 9.73 -6.43 -6.73
N ASP A 368 9.92 -5.71 -7.83
CA ASP A 368 10.90 -4.63 -7.94
C ASP A 368 10.16 -3.29 -8.01
N TRP A 369 10.48 -2.38 -7.10
CA TRP A 369 10.02 -0.99 -7.16
C TRP A 369 11.10 -0.14 -7.82
N VAL A 370 10.74 0.46 -8.96
CA VAL A 370 11.63 1.28 -9.78
C VAL A 370 11.08 2.70 -9.78
N PHE A 371 11.76 3.57 -9.04
CA PHE A 371 11.45 5.00 -8.99
C PHE A 371 12.34 5.73 -10.00
N GLU A 372 11.77 6.16 -11.13
CA GLU A 372 12.48 6.91 -12.16
C GLU A 372 12.50 8.40 -11.81
N GLY A 373 13.69 8.98 -11.65
CA GLY A 373 13.90 10.41 -11.39
C GLY A 373 13.61 11.34 -12.55
#